data_AF-A0A9D8CUC0-F1
#
_entry.id   AF-A0A9D8CUC0-F1
#
_cell.length_a   1.000
_cell.length_b   1.000
_cell.length_c   1.000
_cell.angle_alpha   90.00
_cell.angle_beta   90.00
_cell.angle_gamma   90.00
#
_symmetry.space_group_name_H-M   'P 1'
#
loop_
_entity.id
_entity.type
_entity.pdbx_description
1 polymer ?
#
loop_
_entity_poly.entity_id
_entity_poly.type
_entity_poly.pdbx_seq_one_letter_code
_entity_poly.pdbx_strand_id
1 'polypeptide(L)'
;MRYILPAIAAGLALSVLGGGGPARAHDATTVTCSLSRQVDRFAGTCLVPCMVNQLWIDIDGPRRDRSCAAPSRPVQVSIAPQPRFDDWLGTMEGKEPEDPTRFSLITPREGREGVAKTPFGWFALREARVTGDTMALVIDARRQLPPTEEDLAIIARARALMASEAVWNREDDRRCPANPVRWSLFCAMMQATTETSGGVHYRQPAMQAVREVLNEVGGNRVKLHRIMDYNNHPDTTLDDTHALLDRARVKLEARPR
;
A
#
# COMPACT_ATOMS: atom_id res chain seq x y z
N MET A 1 27.70 51.92 65.59
CA MET A 1 26.76 52.00 64.45
C MET A 1 27.47 51.47 63.20
N ARG A 2 27.42 50.15 62.99
CA ARG A 2 27.78 49.45 61.74
C ARG A 2 26.96 48.17 61.69
N TYR A 3 26.17 48.02 60.64
CA TYR A 3 25.27 46.91 60.33
C TYR A 3 26.05 45.70 59.80
N ILE A 4 25.69 44.49 60.22
CA ILE A 4 25.93 43.24 59.46
C ILE A 4 24.65 42.39 59.56
N LEU A 5 24.02 42.14 58.41
CA LEU A 5 22.86 41.28 58.19
C LEU A 5 23.25 39.78 58.11
N PRO A 6 22.31 38.85 58.33
CA PRO A 6 22.57 37.42 58.40
C PRO A 6 22.54 36.73 57.02
N ALA A 7 23.36 35.69 56.85
CA ALA A 7 23.30 34.80 55.69
C ALA A 7 22.14 33.80 55.85
N ILE A 8 21.21 33.83 54.90
CA ILE A 8 20.09 32.89 54.76
C ILE A 8 20.60 31.66 54.01
N ALA A 9 20.47 30.48 54.62
CA ALA A 9 20.73 29.19 53.98
C ALA A 9 19.56 28.82 53.06
N ALA A 10 19.83 28.75 51.75
CA ALA A 10 18.89 28.26 50.76
C ALA A 10 18.92 26.72 50.70
N GLY A 11 17.83 26.08 51.10
CA GLY A 11 17.61 24.65 50.92
C GLY A 11 17.32 24.32 49.46
N LEU A 12 18.16 23.49 48.85
CA LEU A 12 17.94 22.90 47.52
C LEU A 12 16.86 21.82 47.61
N ALA A 13 15.70 22.09 47.00
CA ALA A 13 14.71 21.06 46.71
C ALA A 13 15.17 20.22 45.50
N LEU A 14 15.46 18.94 45.73
CA LEU A 14 15.67 17.97 44.65
C LEU A 14 14.32 17.65 44.00
N SER A 15 14.10 18.16 42.80
CA SER A 15 13.02 17.73 41.93
C SER A 15 13.39 16.38 41.30
N VAL A 16 12.63 15.34 41.63
CA VAL A 16 12.71 14.03 40.96
C VAL A 16 12.17 14.19 39.55
N LEU A 17 13.07 14.27 38.56
CA LEU A 17 12.72 14.16 37.15
C LEU A 17 12.31 12.72 36.87
N GLY A 18 11.01 12.51 36.63
CA GLY A 18 10.47 11.26 36.12
C GLY A 18 11.14 10.92 34.79
N GLY A 19 11.82 9.78 34.76
CA GLY A 19 12.42 9.23 33.56
C GLY A 19 11.36 8.86 32.53
N GLY A 20 11.16 9.72 31.55
CA GLY A 20 10.60 9.31 30.26
C GLY A 20 11.57 8.32 29.63
N GLY A 21 11.22 7.05 29.61
CA GLY A 21 11.95 6.05 28.84
C GLY A 21 12.05 6.48 27.37
N PRO A 22 13.11 6.06 26.64
CA PRO A 22 13.25 6.42 25.24
C PRO A 22 11.99 5.93 24.50
N ALA A 23 11.30 6.87 23.83
CA ALA A 23 10.26 6.54 22.88
C ALA A 23 10.83 5.47 21.95
N ARG A 24 10.25 4.27 22.02
CA ARG A 24 10.62 3.11 21.21
C ARG A 24 10.66 3.62 19.78
N ALA A 25 11.84 3.60 19.14
CA ALA A 25 11.98 4.04 17.76
C ALA A 25 10.86 3.41 16.96
N HIS A 26 9.91 4.23 16.48
CA HIS A 26 8.82 3.73 15.68
C HIS A 26 9.46 3.08 14.47
N ASP A 27 9.31 1.76 14.35
CA ASP A 27 9.78 1.02 13.20
C ASP A 27 9.18 1.69 11.95
N ALA A 28 10.06 2.25 11.12
CA ALA A 28 9.71 3.07 9.95
C ALA A 28 8.87 2.32 8.91
N THR A 29 8.62 1.04 9.13
CA THR A 29 7.95 0.13 8.21
C THR A 29 6.88 -0.75 8.86
N THR A 30 6.56 -0.55 10.15
CA THR A 30 5.48 -1.31 10.80
C THR A 30 4.21 -0.46 10.92
N VAL A 31 3.11 -0.94 10.32
CA VAL A 31 1.78 -0.34 10.48
C VAL A 31 1.07 -1.02 11.65
N THR A 32 0.58 -0.22 12.59
CA THR A 32 -0.16 -0.71 13.77
C THR A 32 -1.57 -0.17 13.78
N CYS A 33 -2.57 -1.02 14.05
CA CYS A 33 -3.97 -0.61 14.10
C CYS A 33 -4.60 -0.90 15.45
N SER A 34 -5.47 0.00 15.90
CA SER A 34 -6.31 -0.15 17.08
C SER A 34 -7.75 0.10 16.66
N LEU A 35 -8.58 -0.94 16.70
CA LEU A 35 -9.97 -0.91 16.27
C LEU A 35 -10.90 -1.33 17.40
N SER A 36 -12.08 -0.74 17.44
CA SER A 36 -13.16 -1.08 18.39
C SER A 36 -14.34 -1.70 17.65
N ARG A 37 -15.01 -2.64 18.31
CA ARG A 37 -16.21 -3.29 17.80
C ARG A 37 -17.32 -2.25 17.60
N GLN A 38 -17.92 -2.33 16.44
CA GLN A 38 -19.18 -1.72 16.06
C GLN A 38 -20.19 -2.87 15.80
N VAL A 39 -21.43 -2.55 15.43
CA VAL A 39 -22.52 -3.53 15.29
C VAL A 39 -22.12 -4.76 14.46
N ASP A 40 -21.52 -4.55 13.30
CA ASP A 40 -21.21 -5.58 12.29
C ASP A 40 -19.74 -5.59 11.84
N ARG A 41 -18.89 -4.76 12.44
CA ARG A 41 -17.51 -4.52 11.98
C ARG A 41 -16.62 -4.07 13.13
N PHE A 42 -15.32 -4.04 12.92
CA PHE A 42 -14.37 -3.26 13.71
C PHE A 42 -14.06 -1.96 12.96
N ALA A 43 -13.92 -0.86 13.69
CA ALA A 43 -13.52 0.43 13.12
C ALA A 43 -12.57 1.17 14.06
N GLY A 44 -11.66 1.97 13.48
CA GLY A 44 -10.68 2.72 14.25
C GLY A 44 -9.58 3.27 13.37
N THR A 45 -8.36 3.27 13.87
CA THR A 45 -7.23 3.94 13.22
C THR A 45 -6.04 3.01 13.08
N CYS A 46 -5.37 3.11 11.93
CA CYS A 46 -4.02 2.57 11.74
C CYS A 46 -3.01 3.72 11.69
N LEU A 47 -1.85 3.53 12.30
CA LEU A 47 -0.72 4.44 12.16
C LEU A 47 0.16 3.95 11.01
N VAL A 48 0.18 4.71 9.91
CA VAL A 48 0.95 4.39 8.71
C VAL A 48 2.29 5.13 8.75
N PRO A 49 3.44 4.44 8.86
CA PRO A 49 4.75 5.07 8.86
C PRO A 49 5.00 5.89 7.59
N CYS A 50 5.81 6.93 7.68
CA CYS A 50 5.98 7.84 6.56
C CYS A 50 6.51 7.15 5.28
N MET A 51 7.44 6.20 5.38
CA MET A 51 7.94 5.48 4.20
C MET A 51 6.82 4.74 3.46
N VAL A 52 5.90 4.13 4.21
CA VAL A 52 4.70 3.46 3.69
C VAL A 52 3.73 4.48 3.11
N ASN A 53 3.46 5.57 3.83
CA ASN A 53 2.54 6.62 3.40
C ASN A 53 3.03 7.35 2.13
N GLN A 54 4.33 7.50 1.96
CA GLN A 54 4.93 8.09 0.76
C GLN A 54 4.99 7.13 -0.43
N LEU A 55 4.60 5.86 -0.22
CA LEU A 55 4.61 4.80 -1.24
C LEU A 55 6.04 4.54 -1.74
N TRP A 56 6.99 4.52 -0.81
CA TRP A 56 8.42 4.25 -1.04
C TRP A 56 8.84 2.85 -0.61
N ILE A 57 7.88 1.96 -0.36
CA ILE A 57 8.09 0.54 -0.16
C ILE A 57 7.71 -0.18 -1.46
N ASP A 58 8.71 -0.63 -2.19
CA ASP A 58 8.55 -1.41 -3.42
C ASP A 58 8.46 -2.91 -3.10
N ILE A 59 8.39 -3.76 -4.14
CA ILE A 59 8.36 -5.21 -3.97
C ILE A 59 9.60 -5.71 -3.23
N ASP A 60 10.76 -5.13 -3.55
CA ASP A 60 12.06 -5.54 -2.99
C ASP A 60 12.42 -4.81 -1.68
N GLY A 61 11.52 -3.95 -1.17
CA GLY A 61 11.68 -3.25 0.09
C GLY A 61 11.76 -1.72 -0.04
N PRO A 62 12.31 -1.01 0.97
CA PRO A 62 12.36 0.44 0.97
C PRO A 62 13.32 0.95 -0.10
N ARG A 63 12.91 2.00 -0.81
CA ARG A 63 13.78 2.69 -1.77
C ARG A 63 15.02 3.26 -1.10
N ARG A 64 16.20 2.84 -1.57
CA ARG A 64 17.50 3.23 -0.99
C ARG A 64 17.82 4.71 -1.15
N ASP A 65 17.24 5.38 -2.14
CA ASP A 65 17.41 6.81 -2.44
C ASP A 65 16.44 7.71 -1.66
N ARG A 66 15.62 7.15 -0.77
CA ARG A 66 14.54 7.85 -0.08
C ARG A 66 14.60 7.60 1.42
N SER A 67 14.31 8.65 2.18
CA SER A 67 14.16 8.58 3.63
C SER A 67 13.03 9.50 4.05
N CYS A 68 12.27 9.13 5.09
CA CYS A 68 11.28 10.01 5.68
C CYS A 68 11.41 10.09 7.19
N ALA A 69 11.38 11.32 7.71
CA ALA A 69 11.39 11.62 9.15
C ALA A 69 10.03 12.13 9.67
N ALA A 70 9.02 12.25 8.80
CA ALA A 70 7.69 12.71 9.22
C ALA A 70 7.03 11.66 10.15
N PRO A 71 6.18 12.11 11.10
CA PRO A 71 5.47 11.19 11.98
C PRO A 71 4.52 10.27 11.20
N SER A 72 4.17 9.13 11.81
CA SER A 72 3.19 8.21 11.26
C SER A 72 1.84 8.91 11.09
N ARG A 73 1.19 8.69 9.95
CA ARG A 73 -0.12 9.27 9.64
C ARG A 73 -1.22 8.36 10.18
N PRO A 74 -2.16 8.87 11.01
CA PRO A 74 -3.36 8.13 11.35
C PRO A 74 -4.29 8.05 10.13
N VAL A 75 -4.74 6.84 9.80
CA VAL A 75 -5.71 6.58 8.71
C VAL A 75 -6.94 5.88 9.25
N GLN A 76 -8.12 6.25 8.76
CA GLN A 76 -9.36 5.60 9.15
C GLN A 76 -9.48 4.22 8.52
N VAL A 77 -9.92 3.25 9.32
CA VAL A 77 -10.09 1.86 8.90
C VAL A 77 -11.40 1.30 9.44
N SER A 78 -12.07 0.51 8.60
CA SER A 78 -13.18 -0.34 9.01
C SER A 78 -13.03 -1.72 8.38
N ILE A 79 -13.36 -2.78 9.12
CA ILE A 79 -13.21 -4.15 8.62
C ILE A 79 -14.22 -5.11 9.26
N ALA A 80 -14.80 -5.99 8.47
CA ALA A 80 -15.78 -6.98 8.92
C ALA A 80 -15.33 -8.40 8.51
N PRO A 81 -15.66 -9.43 9.30
CA PRO A 81 -15.39 -10.81 8.92
C PRO A 81 -16.18 -11.17 7.67
N GLN A 82 -15.59 -11.95 6.77
CA GLN A 82 -16.28 -12.45 5.59
C GLN A 82 -16.92 -13.81 5.91
N PRO A 83 -18.20 -14.05 5.59
CA PRO A 83 -18.87 -15.31 5.96
C PRO A 83 -18.31 -16.57 5.26
N ARG A 84 -17.64 -16.40 4.11
CA ARG A 84 -17.22 -17.52 3.24
C ARG A 84 -15.75 -17.88 3.36
N PHE A 85 -14.95 -17.05 4.02
CA PHE A 85 -13.51 -17.20 4.15
C PHE A 85 -13.14 -16.72 5.55
N ASP A 86 -12.14 -17.33 6.22
CA ASP A 86 -11.60 -16.81 7.50
C ASP A 86 -10.80 -15.51 7.31
N ASP A 87 -11.31 -14.65 6.45
CA ASP A 87 -10.73 -13.43 5.96
C ASP A 87 -11.61 -12.26 6.39
N TRP A 88 -11.02 -11.08 6.35
CA TRP A 88 -11.67 -9.84 6.72
C TRP A 88 -11.64 -8.88 5.54
N LEU A 89 -12.69 -8.11 5.36
CA LEU A 89 -12.81 -7.13 4.28
C LEU A 89 -13.44 -5.84 4.79
N GLY A 90 -12.94 -4.71 4.29
CA GLY A 90 -13.49 -3.41 4.53
C GLY A 90 -12.68 -2.32 3.84
N THR A 91 -12.50 -1.20 4.54
CA THR A 91 -11.88 0.01 4.01
C THR A 91 -10.71 0.49 4.85
N MET A 92 -9.70 1.06 4.19
CA MET A 92 -8.59 1.81 4.75
C MET A 92 -8.39 3.05 3.89
N GLU A 93 -8.25 4.21 4.51
CA GLU A 93 -7.94 5.44 3.78
C GLU A 93 -6.59 5.34 3.06
N GLY A 94 -6.58 5.66 1.76
CA GLY A 94 -5.36 5.68 0.94
C GLY A 94 -4.50 6.92 1.19
N LYS A 95 -3.48 7.13 0.36
CA LYS A 95 -2.63 8.33 0.46
C LYS A 95 -3.42 9.56 0.03
N GLU A 96 -4.13 9.44 -1.08
CA GLU A 96 -4.98 10.49 -1.65
C GLU A 96 -6.46 10.10 -1.52
N PRO A 97 -7.41 11.06 -1.49
CA PRO A 97 -8.84 10.77 -1.36
C PRO A 97 -9.42 9.89 -2.46
N GLU A 98 -8.86 9.94 -3.67
CA GLU A 98 -9.27 9.13 -4.82
C GLU A 98 -8.66 7.73 -4.85
N ASP A 99 -7.73 7.42 -3.95
CA ASP A 99 -7.13 6.09 -3.89
C ASP A 99 -8.20 5.05 -3.49
N PRO A 100 -8.18 3.86 -4.11
CA PRO A 100 -9.01 2.75 -3.69
C PRO A 100 -8.78 2.44 -2.23
N THR A 101 -9.89 2.36 -1.48
CA THR A 101 -9.84 2.14 -0.04
C THR A 101 -9.93 0.68 0.35
N ARG A 102 -9.97 -0.26 -0.62
CA ARG A 102 -10.17 -1.68 -0.32
C ARG A 102 -9.07 -2.18 0.62
N PHE A 103 -9.50 -2.72 1.76
CA PHE A 103 -8.62 -3.29 2.77
C PHE A 103 -9.08 -4.70 3.09
N SER A 104 -8.19 -5.67 2.97
CA SER A 104 -8.51 -7.06 3.33
C SER A 104 -7.38 -7.71 4.10
N LEU A 105 -7.76 -8.54 5.07
CA LEU A 105 -6.84 -9.37 5.83
C LEU A 105 -7.12 -10.83 5.53
N ILE A 106 -6.09 -11.55 5.11
CA ILE A 106 -6.09 -13.00 5.00
C ILE A 106 -5.35 -13.50 6.23
N THR A 107 -6.05 -14.23 7.10
CA THR A 107 -5.44 -14.73 8.33
C THR A 107 -4.42 -15.83 8.02
N PRO A 108 -3.31 -15.91 8.78
CA PRO A 108 -2.33 -16.98 8.58
C PRO A 108 -2.98 -18.36 8.80
N ARG A 109 -2.58 -19.32 7.97
CA ARG A 109 -2.97 -20.75 8.08
C ARG A 109 -1.72 -21.60 8.11
N GLU A 110 -1.80 -22.87 8.52
CA GLU A 110 -0.63 -23.75 8.59
C GLU A 110 0.20 -23.69 7.29
N GLY A 111 1.46 -23.27 7.43
CA GLY A 111 2.40 -23.12 6.31
C GLY A 111 2.22 -21.88 5.41
N ARG A 112 1.29 -20.96 5.72
CA ARG A 112 1.06 -19.72 4.94
C ARG A 112 1.06 -18.48 5.84
N GLU A 113 1.91 -17.51 5.50
CA GLU A 113 1.94 -16.21 6.16
C GLU A 113 0.62 -15.45 5.93
N GLY A 114 0.16 -14.71 6.94
CA GLY A 114 -1.01 -13.86 6.80
C GLY A 114 -0.72 -12.68 5.89
N VAL A 115 -1.75 -12.15 5.23
CA VAL A 115 -1.62 -11.05 4.26
C VAL A 115 -2.52 -9.89 4.63
N ALA A 116 -1.95 -8.69 4.66
CA ALA A 116 -2.70 -7.43 4.68
C ALA A 116 -2.63 -6.78 3.30
N LYS A 117 -3.73 -6.81 2.54
CA LYS A 117 -3.86 -6.09 1.27
C LYS A 117 -4.37 -4.69 1.57
N THR A 118 -3.50 -3.69 1.48
CA THR A 118 -3.78 -2.29 1.85
C THR A 118 -3.72 -1.37 0.61
N PRO A 119 -4.30 -0.16 0.67
CA PRO A 119 -4.09 0.87 -0.35
C PRO A 119 -2.61 1.24 -0.59
N PHE A 120 -1.71 0.95 0.36
CA PHE A 120 -0.29 1.26 0.28
C PHE A 120 0.56 0.13 -0.31
N GLY A 121 0.02 -1.10 -0.36
CA GLY A 121 0.73 -2.30 -0.78
C GLY A 121 0.20 -3.55 -0.08
N TRP A 122 0.68 -4.71 -0.50
CA TRP A 122 0.32 -5.99 0.10
C TRP A 122 1.47 -6.45 0.98
N PHE A 123 1.21 -6.64 2.28
CA PHE A 123 2.23 -6.78 3.30
C PHE A 123 1.97 -7.99 4.19
N ALA A 124 3.00 -8.45 4.89
CA ALA A 124 2.88 -9.53 5.85
C ALA A 124 2.03 -9.08 7.05
N LEU A 125 0.97 -9.83 7.35
CA LEU A 125 0.18 -9.68 8.56
C LEU A 125 0.86 -10.45 9.69
N ARG A 126 1.51 -9.73 10.60
CA ARG A 126 2.21 -10.32 11.76
C ARG A 126 1.25 -10.69 12.87
N GLU A 127 0.24 -9.86 13.10
CA GLU A 127 -0.73 -10.08 14.15
C GLU A 127 -2.11 -9.55 13.73
N ALA A 128 -3.13 -10.37 13.99
CA ALA A 128 -4.52 -9.94 14.02
C ALA A 128 -5.17 -10.56 15.26
N ARG A 129 -5.25 -9.79 16.34
CA ARG A 129 -5.76 -10.24 17.63
C ARG A 129 -7.08 -9.56 17.96
N VAL A 130 -8.13 -10.36 18.14
CA VAL A 130 -9.40 -9.89 18.69
C VAL A 130 -9.45 -10.19 20.18
N THR A 131 -9.68 -9.18 21.01
CA THR A 131 -9.82 -9.31 22.47
C THR A 131 -11.09 -8.56 22.90
N GLY A 132 -12.16 -9.31 23.18
CA GLY A 132 -13.48 -8.75 23.49
C GLY A 132 -13.99 -7.84 22.36
N ASP A 133 -14.12 -6.56 22.65
CA ASP A 133 -14.59 -5.52 21.73
C ASP A 133 -13.46 -4.73 21.06
N THR A 134 -12.24 -5.24 21.11
CA THR A 134 -11.08 -4.62 20.47
C THR A 134 -10.40 -5.56 19.48
N MET A 135 -9.83 -4.98 18.42
CA MET A 135 -8.99 -5.68 17.46
C MET A 135 -7.70 -4.91 17.27
N ALA A 136 -6.58 -5.58 17.47
CA ALA A 136 -5.24 -5.06 17.25
C ALA A 136 -4.61 -5.72 16.02
N LEU A 137 -4.02 -4.91 15.14
CA LEU A 137 -3.31 -5.39 13.95
C LEU A 137 -1.85 -4.92 13.96
N VAL A 138 -0.94 -5.81 13.54
CA VAL A 138 0.45 -5.48 13.26
C VAL A 138 0.78 -5.96 11.85
N ILE A 139 1.15 -5.03 10.98
CA ILE A 139 1.47 -5.28 9.58
C ILE A 139 2.93 -4.88 9.33
N ASP A 140 3.72 -5.82 8.85
CA ASP A 140 5.12 -5.62 8.50
C ASP A 140 5.22 -5.18 7.04
N ALA A 141 5.36 -3.88 6.84
CA ALA A 141 5.49 -3.23 5.54
C ALA A 141 6.95 -2.93 5.19
N ARG A 142 7.90 -3.81 5.58
CA ARG A 142 9.30 -3.70 5.14
C ARG A 142 9.49 -3.98 3.66
N ARG A 143 8.64 -4.83 3.09
CA ARG A 143 8.61 -5.17 1.66
C ARG A 143 7.20 -5.62 1.30
N GLN A 144 6.79 -5.41 0.05
CA GLN A 144 5.55 -6.05 -0.39
C GLN A 144 5.75 -7.57 -0.45
N LEU A 145 4.65 -8.31 -0.29
CA LEU A 145 4.68 -9.75 -0.44
C LEU A 145 5.09 -10.13 -1.86
N PRO A 146 5.73 -11.30 -2.02
CA PRO A 146 6.05 -11.84 -3.32
C PRO A 146 4.83 -11.89 -4.26
N PRO A 147 5.05 -11.76 -5.57
CA PRO A 147 3.99 -11.92 -6.54
C PRO A 147 3.44 -13.35 -6.54
N THR A 148 2.16 -13.46 -6.84
CA THR A 148 1.40 -14.71 -6.87
C THR A 148 1.07 -15.12 -8.31
N GLU A 149 0.51 -16.33 -8.48
CA GLU A 149 -0.07 -16.72 -9.78
C GLU A 149 -1.22 -15.79 -10.22
N GLU A 150 -1.95 -15.20 -9.26
CA GLU A 150 -2.98 -14.20 -9.57
C GLU A 150 -2.36 -12.95 -10.21
N ASP A 151 -1.17 -12.53 -9.79
CA ASP A 151 -0.49 -11.37 -10.37
C ASP A 151 -0.09 -11.61 -11.84
N LEU A 152 0.35 -12.83 -12.17
CA LEU A 152 0.65 -13.23 -13.55
C LEU A 152 -0.62 -13.29 -14.40
N ALA A 153 -1.71 -13.83 -13.83
CA ALA A 153 -3.01 -13.88 -14.49
C ALA A 153 -3.57 -12.47 -14.76
N ILE A 154 -3.38 -11.52 -13.85
CA ILE A 154 -3.77 -10.12 -14.04
C ILE A 154 -3.04 -9.49 -15.23
N ILE A 155 -1.73 -9.67 -15.34
CA ILE A 155 -0.94 -9.15 -16.47
C ILE A 155 -1.41 -9.77 -17.79
N ALA A 156 -1.57 -11.10 -17.83
CA ALA A 156 -2.05 -11.81 -19.01
C ALA A 156 -3.45 -11.35 -19.42
N ARG A 157 -4.35 -11.15 -18.45
CA ARG A 157 -5.71 -10.69 -18.70
C ARG A 157 -5.75 -9.25 -19.19
N ALA A 158 -4.98 -8.34 -18.59
CA ALA A 158 -4.88 -6.96 -19.05
C ALA A 158 -4.39 -6.89 -20.52
N ARG A 159 -3.39 -7.72 -20.86
CA ARG A 159 -2.90 -7.86 -22.24
C ARG A 159 -4.02 -8.34 -23.19
N ALA A 160 -4.81 -9.32 -22.76
CA ALA A 160 -5.92 -9.86 -23.56
C ALA A 160 -7.08 -8.87 -23.75
N LEU A 161 -7.35 -7.99 -22.77
CA LEU A 161 -8.34 -6.92 -22.91
C LEU A 161 -7.94 -5.91 -24.00
N MET A 162 -6.64 -5.71 -24.21
CA MET A 162 -6.08 -4.87 -25.27
C MET A 162 -5.58 -5.71 -26.45
N ALA A 163 -6.39 -6.64 -26.96
CA ALA A 163 -5.95 -7.61 -27.97
C ALA A 163 -5.60 -7.00 -29.35
N SER A 164 -6.09 -5.81 -29.67
CA SER A 164 -5.88 -5.18 -30.97
C SER A 164 -6.00 -3.65 -30.89
N GLU A 165 -5.48 -2.96 -31.91
CA GLU A 165 -5.57 -1.50 -32.04
C GLU A 165 -7.02 -0.99 -31.98
N ALA A 166 -7.98 -1.75 -32.54
CA ALA A 166 -9.40 -1.37 -32.56
C ALA A 166 -10.03 -1.26 -31.15
N VAL A 167 -9.50 -2.01 -30.18
CA VAL A 167 -9.98 -2.06 -28.79
C VAL A 167 -9.05 -1.34 -27.81
N TRP A 168 -7.96 -0.72 -28.29
CA TRP A 168 -7.06 0.03 -27.44
C TRP A 168 -7.49 1.50 -27.35
N ASN A 169 -7.57 2.02 -26.13
CA ASN A 169 -7.84 3.44 -25.86
C ASN A 169 -6.52 4.16 -25.58
N ARG A 170 -6.17 5.13 -26.44
CA ARG A 170 -4.99 5.99 -26.33
C ARG A 170 -5.26 7.32 -25.60
N GLU A 171 -6.48 7.51 -25.11
CA GLU A 171 -6.94 8.72 -24.43
C GLU A 171 -7.41 8.34 -23.02
N ASP A 172 -6.47 7.84 -22.21
CA ASP A 172 -6.71 7.48 -20.81
C ASP A 172 -6.84 8.74 -19.95
N ASP A 173 -7.97 8.87 -19.25
CA ASP A 173 -8.18 9.87 -18.20
C ASP A 173 -8.22 9.25 -16.81
N ARG A 174 -7.86 7.95 -16.70
CA ARG A 174 -7.91 7.11 -15.51
C ARG A 174 -9.32 6.90 -14.95
N ARG A 175 -10.37 7.21 -15.71
CA ARG A 175 -11.75 6.83 -15.40
C ARG A 175 -12.10 5.59 -16.18
N CYS A 176 -12.33 4.50 -15.48
CA CYS A 176 -12.64 3.21 -16.09
C CYS A 176 -14.15 3.00 -16.08
N PRO A 177 -14.86 3.27 -17.20
CA PRO A 177 -16.30 3.04 -17.24
C PRO A 177 -16.60 1.55 -17.14
N ALA A 178 -17.82 1.22 -16.73
CA ALA A 178 -18.28 -0.16 -16.77
C ALA A 178 -18.42 -0.62 -18.23
N ASN A 179 -17.91 -1.82 -18.55
CA ASN A 179 -18.01 -2.45 -19.86
C ASN A 179 -17.55 -1.57 -21.05
N PRO A 180 -16.32 -1.04 -21.04
CA PRO A 180 -15.83 -0.24 -22.15
C PRO A 180 -15.64 -1.08 -23.41
N VAL A 181 -15.86 -0.44 -24.56
CA VAL A 181 -15.54 -1.01 -25.87
C VAL A 181 -14.04 -0.90 -26.19
N ARG A 182 -13.35 0.07 -25.56
CA ARG A 182 -11.90 0.28 -25.68
C ARG A 182 -11.22 0.41 -24.33
N TRP A 183 -10.04 -0.20 -24.18
CA TRP A 183 -9.30 -0.28 -22.94
C TRP A 183 -8.02 0.52 -23.01
N SER A 184 -7.80 1.42 -22.04
CA SER A 184 -6.46 1.96 -21.79
C SER A 184 -5.65 0.95 -20.99
N LEU A 185 -4.31 1.08 -21.00
CA LEU A 185 -3.44 0.24 -20.17
C LEU A 185 -3.85 0.28 -18.69
N PHE A 186 -4.15 1.46 -18.14
CA PHE A 186 -4.61 1.60 -16.76
C PHE A 186 -5.92 0.85 -16.54
N CYS A 187 -6.95 1.08 -17.37
CA CYS A 187 -8.25 0.45 -17.16
C CYS A 187 -8.27 -1.05 -17.44
N ALA A 188 -7.46 -1.54 -18.39
CA ALA A 188 -7.25 -2.96 -18.60
C ALA A 188 -6.69 -3.63 -17.33
N MET A 189 -5.68 -3.01 -16.71
CA MET A 189 -5.12 -3.50 -15.45
C MET A 189 -6.14 -3.45 -14.31
N MET A 190 -6.94 -2.39 -14.19
CA MET A 190 -7.97 -2.29 -13.16
C MET A 190 -9.07 -3.34 -13.31
N GLN A 191 -9.51 -3.60 -14.54
CA GLN A 191 -10.49 -4.64 -14.85
C GLN A 191 -9.93 -6.03 -14.54
N ALA A 192 -8.73 -6.34 -15.05
CA ALA A 192 -8.08 -7.63 -14.80
C ALA A 192 -7.90 -7.92 -13.30
N THR A 193 -7.55 -6.88 -12.53
CA THR A 193 -7.46 -6.93 -11.07
C THR A 193 -8.80 -7.29 -10.43
N THR A 194 -9.87 -6.63 -10.87
CA THR A 194 -11.23 -6.86 -10.35
C THR A 194 -11.70 -8.27 -10.66
N GLU A 195 -11.48 -8.74 -11.89
CA GLU A 195 -11.86 -10.09 -12.34
C GLU A 195 -11.10 -11.19 -11.61
N THR A 196 -9.82 -10.96 -11.29
CA THR A 196 -8.97 -11.99 -10.67
C THR A 196 -9.04 -11.99 -9.15
N SER A 197 -9.03 -10.81 -8.52
CA SER A 197 -8.90 -10.67 -7.06
C SER A 197 -10.17 -10.16 -6.35
N GLY A 198 -11.25 -9.93 -7.11
CA GLY A 198 -12.56 -9.52 -6.59
C GLY A 198 -12.66 -8.05 -6.19
N GLY A 199 -11.67 -7.22 -6.52
CA GLY A 199 -11.75 -5.78 -6.33
C GLY A 199 -10.47 -5.02 -6.69
N VAL A 200 -10.61 -3.71 -6.84
CA VAL A 200 -9.55 -2.80 -7.28
C VAL A 200 -8.47 -2.59 -6.20
N HIS A 201 -7.20 -2.78 -6.59
CA HIS A 201 -6.00 -2.51 -5.79
C HIS A 201 -4.94 -1.80 -6.62
N TYR A 202 -4.63 -0.53 -6.32
CA TYR A 202 -3.60 0.20 -7.08
C TYR A 202 -2.18 -0.27 -6.80
N ARG A 203 -1.94 -0.91 -5.65
CA ARG A 203 -0.60 -1.23 -5.17
C ARG A 203 -0.30 -2.72 -5.12
N GLN A 204 -1.09 -3.57 -5.78
CA GLN A 204 -0.78 -4.99 -5.91
C GLN A 204 0.50 -5.24 -6.73
N PRO A 205 1.19 -6.39 -6.54
CA PRO A 205 2.45 -6.70 -7.22
C PRO A 205 2.40 -6.58 -8.75
N ALA A 206 1.33 -7.07 -9.41
CA ALA A 206 1.16 -6.93 -10.86
C ALA A 206 1.27 -5.47 -11.34
N MET A 207 0.55 -4.56 -10.68
CA MET A 207 0.55 -3.14 -11.04
C MET A 207 1.88 -2.47 -10.70
N GLN A 208 2.57 -2.90 -9.65
CA GLN A 208 3.91 -2.39 -9.33
C GLN A 208 4.93 -2.80 -10.36
N ALA A 209 4.94 -4.06 -10.81
CA ALA A 209 5.87 -4.50 -11.84
C ALA A 209 5.73 -3.71 -13.14
N VAL A 210 4.50 -3.37 -13.56
CA VAL A 210 4.29 -2.47 -14.71
C VAL A 210 4.94 -1.10 -14.48
N ARG A 211 4.77 -0.52 -13.29
CA ARG A 211 5.39 0.77 -12.94
C ARG A 211 6.91 0.71 -12.84
N GLU A 212 7.47 -0.40 -12.38
CA GLU A 212 8.91 -0.66 -12.36
C GLU A 212 9.46 -0.71 -13.78
N VAL A 213 8.84 -1.46 -14.68
CA VAL A 213 9.27 -1.52 -16.08
C VAL A 213 9.14 -0.14 -16.75
N LEU A 214 8.07 0.61 -16.47
CA LEU A 214 7.93 1.98 -16.98
C LEU A 214 9.06 2.91 -16.53
N ASN A 215 9.64 2.72 -15.33
CA ASN A 215 10.82 3.48 -14.93
C ASN A 215 12.04 3.15 -15.78
N GLU A 216 12.13 1.93 -16.32
CA GLU A 216 13.25 1.45 -17.12
C GLU A 216 13.12 1.84 -18.60
N VAL A 217 11.91 1.75 -19.15
CA VAL A 217 11.67 1.87 -20.61
C VAL A 217 10.87 3.10 -21.00
N GLY A 218 10.25 3.78 -20.04
CA GLY A 218 9.29 4.87 -20.32
C GLY A 218 9.93 6.14 -20.88
N GLY A 219 11.19 6.42 -20.53
CA GLY A 219 11.94 7.58 -21.03
C GLY A 219 11.16 8.89 -20.91
N ASN A 220 11.16 9.69 -21.97
CA ASN A 220 10.42 10.96 -22.06
C ASN A 220 8.90 10.80 -22.18
N ARG A 221 8.39 9.57 -22.37
CA ARG A 221 6.95 9.28 -22.47
C ARG A 221 6.25 9.28 -21.11
N VAL A 222 7.01 9.32 -20.02
CA VAL A 222 6.52 9.23 -18.64
C VAL A 222 6.71 10.55 -17.91
N LYS A 223 5.65 11.05 -17.27
CA LYS A 223 5.67 12.27 -16.45
C LYS A 223 5.10 11.99 -15.06
N LEU A 224 3.95 12.57 -14.72
CA LEU A 224 3.33 12.51 -13.40
C LEU A 224 2.53 11.21 -13.18
N HIS A 225 1.79 10.76 -14.19
CA HIS A 225 0.91 9.60 -14.12
C HIS A 225 1.43 8.51 -15.06
N ARG A 226 2.58 7.94 -14.70
CA ARG A 226 3.40 7.05 -15.53
C ARG A 226 2.67 6.10 -16.48
N ILE A 227 1.66 5.37 -16.01
CA ILE A 227 0.88 4.43 -16.83
C ILE A 227 0.02 5.17 -17.88
N MET A 228 -0.70 6.20 -17.45
CA MET A 228 -1.54 7.04 -18.30
C MET A 228 -0.69 7.82 -19.31
N ASP A 229 0.40 8.43 -18.86
CA ASP A 229 1.29 9.22 -19.71
C ASP A 229 1.90 8.36 -20.82
N TYR A 230 2.39 7.16 -20.46
CA TYR A 230 2.95 6.22 -21.42
C TYR A 230 1.89 5.75 -22.42
N ASN A 231 0.70 5.37 -21.96
CA ASN A 231 -0.41 4.94 -22.81
C ASN A 231 -0.81 6.01 -23.83
N ASN A 232 -0.88 7.28 -23.39
CA ASN A 232 -1.38 8.39 -24.19
C ASN A 232 -0.32 9.04 -25.07
N HIS A 233 0.95 8.68 -24.92
CA HIS A 233 2.03 9.29 -25.69
C HIS A 233 1.85 9.00 -27.20
N PRO A 234 2.03 10.00 -28.09
CA PRO A 234 1.86 9.81 -29.53
C PRO A 234 2.77 8.71 -30.09
N ASP A 235 3.99 8.59 -29.57
CA ASP A 235 4.97 7.58 -30.01
C ASP A 235 4.77 6.18 -29.41
N THR A 236 3.85 6.01 -28.46
CA THR A 236 3.56 4.67 -27.92
C THR A 236 2.70 3.90 -28.91
N THR A 237 3.03 2.64 -29.14
CA THR A 237 2.24 1.70 -29.96
C THR A 237 1.55 0.65 -29.09
N LEU A 238 0.61 -0.11 -29.66
CA LEU A 238 0.04 -1.25 -28.93
C LEU A 238 1.12 -2.30 -28.64
N ASP A 239 2.03 -2.52 -29.58
CA ASP A 239 3.15 -3.44 -29.43
C ASP A 239 4.07 -3.04 -28.27
N ASP A 240 4.36 -1.75 -28.12
CA ASP A 240 5.08 -1.21 -26.95
C ASP A 240 4.35 -1.53 -25.63
N THR A 241 3.02 -1.39 -25.63
CA THR A 241 2.18 -1.68 -24.46
C THR A 241 2.17 -3.18 -24.13
N HIS A 242 2.12 -4.06 -25.13
CA HIS A 242 2.24 -5.50 -24.94
C HIS A 242 3.64 -5.89 -24.46
N ALA A 243 4.69 -5.34 -25.05
CA ALA A 243 6.07 -5.58 -24.64
C ALA A 243 6.33 -5.13 -23.19
N LEU A 244 5.72 -4.00 -22.77
CA LEU A 244 5.74 -3.54 -21.39
C LEU A 244 5.12 -4.58 -20.44
N LEU A 245 3.94 -5.10 -20.76
CA LEU A 245 3.25 -6.12 -19.96
C LEU A 245 4.03 -7.43 -19.92
N ASP A 246 4.57 -7.88 -21.06
CA ASP A 246 5.36 -9.11 -21.15
C ASP A 246 6.66 -9.00 -20.33
N ARG A 247 7.33 -7.85 -20.34
CA ARG A 247 8.50 -7.59 -19.49
C ARG A 247 8.14 -7.52 -18.00
N ALA A 248 6.98 -6.97 -17.66
CA ALA A 248 6.48 -6.96 -16.29
C ALA A 248 6.20 -8.39 -15.80
N ARG A 249 5.60 -9.25 -16.64
CA ARG A 249 5.39 -10.67 -16.35
C ARG A 249 6.70 -11.39 -16.08
N VAL A 250 7.70 -11.25 -16.96
CA VAL A 250 9.03 -11.88 -16.79
C VAL A 250 9.69 -11.46 -15.47
N LYS A 251 9.58 -10.18 -15.08
CA LYS A 251 10.09 -9.72 -13.78
C LYS A 251 9.39 -10.35 -12.59
N LEU A 252 8.06 -10.53 -12.67
CA LEU A 252 7.31 -11.19 -11.61
C LEU A 252 7.70 -12.68 -11.50
N GLU A 253 7.86 -13.36 -12.64
CA GLU A 253 8.28 -14.78 -12.70
C GLU A 253 9.68 -15.00 -12.13
N ALA A 254 10.59 -14.02 -12.29
CA ALA A 254 11.95 -14.10 -11.76
C ALA A 254 12.04 -13.88 -10.23
N ARG A 255 10.95 -13.45 -9.57
CA ARG A 255 10.94 -13.23 -8.13
C ARG A 255 10.62 -14.53 -7.38
N PRO A 256 11.30 -14.80 -6.25
CA PRO A 256 11.00 -15.96 -5.42
C PRO A 256 9.58 -15.83 -4.85
N ARG A 257 8.81 -16.92 -4.90
CA ARG A 257 7.42 -17.02 -4.43
C ARG A 257 7.35 -17.70 -3.07
#